data_AF-A0A931M5K4-F1
#
_entry.id   AF-A0A931M5K4-F1
#
_cell.length_a   1.000
_cell.length_b   1.000
_cell.length_c   1.000
_cell.angle_alpha   90.00
_cell.angle_beta   90.00
_cell.angle_gamma   90.00
#
_symmetry.space_group_name_H-M   'P 1'
#
loop_
_entity.id
_entity.type
_entity.pdbx_description
1 polymer ?
#
loop_
_entity_poly.entity_id
_entity_poly.type
_entity_poly.pdbx_seq_one_letter_code
_entity_poly.pdbx_strand_id
1 'polypeptide(L)'
;MAKTNFIGYLLNPKNWWLPLLIIFIISIAGVTTIGVHTYTEAPPIPSYVSSKNEIIFSKEDILKGQAVFQKYALMEYGSMFGDGANRGPDFTAEALHQVSQYMNAYYQLQLKTEANNDLLKKGITEQVRAEIKTNRYNNTNNTVTLTDAQTFAINELVKYYNQKFTDASFSGAFKPAGYITNNDEIKSLTAFFFWGSWVCGAERPGQQYSYTHNWPFDPSAG
;
A
#
# COMPACT_ATOMS: atom_id res chain seq x y z
N MET A 1 -17.62 -58.99 24.28
CA MET A 1 -17.09 -57.60 24.32
C MET A 1 -17.53 -56.89 23.06
N ALA A 2 -18.41 -55.89 23.18
CA ALA A 2 -18.75 -55.05 22.04
C ALA A 2 -17.50 -54.26 21.64
N LYS A 3 -17.03 -54.43 20.40
CA LYS A 3 -15.95 -53.58 19.86
C LYS A 3 -16.47 -52.15 19.87
N THR A 4 -15.92 -51.31 20.73
CA THR A 4 -16.18 -49.88 20.69
C THR A 4 -15.73 -49.39 19.32
N ASN A 5 -16.69 -49.04 18.46
CA ASN A 5 -16.43 -48.38 17.18
C ASN A 5 -15.57 -47.13 17.46
N PHE A 6 -14.59 -46.84 16.61
CA PHE A 6 -13.74 -45.65 16.66
C PHE A 6 -14.54 -44.35 16.91
N ILE A 7 -15.72 -44.23 16.29
CA ILE A 7 -16.65 -43.12 16.51
C ILE A 7 -17.13 -43.09 17.97
N GLY A 8 -17.52 -44.24 18.53
CA GLY A 8 -17.91 -44.36 19.93
C GLY A 8 -16.75 -44.06 20.91
N TYR A 9 -15.51 -44.36 20.53
CA TYR A 9 -14.32 -43.95 21.29
C TYR A 9 -14.17 -42.42 21.29
N LEU A 10 -14.28 -41.78 20.13
CA LEU A 10 -14.16 -40.32 19.99
C LEU A 10 -15.30 -39.55 20.65
N LEU A 11 -16.53 -40.10 20.65
CA LEU A 11 -17.70 -39.45 21.24
C LEU A 11 -17.72 -39.54 22.78
N ASN A 12 -16.86 -40.35 23.41
CA ASN A 12 -16.72 -40.36 24.86
C ASN A 12 -15.96 -39.10 25.34
N PRO A 13 -16.53 -38.26 26.23
CA PRO A 13 -15.89 -37.03 26.70
C PRO A 13 -14.49 -37.21 27.29
N LYS A 14 -14.19 -38.37 27.89
CA LYS A 14 -12.85 -38.67 28.43
C LYS A 14 -11.77 -38.73 27.34
N ASN A 15 -12.16 -38.97 26.09
CA ASN A 15 -11.28 -39.11 24.94
C ASN A 15 -11.27 -37.88 24.03
N TRP A 16 -12.02 -36.82 24.36
CA TRP A 16 -12.10 -35.59 23.55
C TRP A 16 -10.74 -34.88 23.41
N TRP A 17 -9.77 -35.18 24.27
CA TRP A 17 -8.40 -34.70 24.10
C TRP A 17 -7.82 -35.08 22.73
N LEU A 18 -8.18 -36.24 22.16
CA LEU A 18 -7.66 -36.71 20.88
C LEU A 18 -8.18 -35.88 19.69
N PRO A 19 -9.50 -35.70 19.46
CA PRO A 19 -9.98 -34.82 18.40
C PRO A 19 -9.54 -33.37 18.61
N LEU A 20 -9.46 -32.88 19.87
CA LEU A 20 -8.92 -31.55 20.16
C LEU A 20 -7.44 -31.42 19.77
N LEU A 21 -6.62 -32.42 20.10
CA LEU A 21 -5.21 -32.46 19.71
C LEU A 21 -5.04 -32.49 18.19
N ILE A 22 -5.87 -33.25 17.48
CA ILE A 22 -5.86 -33.30 16.01
C ILE A 22 -6.20 -31.93 15.43
N ILE A 23 -7.27 -31.28 15.91
CA ILE A 23 -7.64 -29.91 15.50
C ILE A 23 -6.47 -28.96 15.76
N PHE A 24 -5.88 -29.02 16.95
CA PHE A 24 -4.77 -28.16 17.34
C PHE A 24 -3.54 -28.33 16.43
N ILE A 25 -3.14 -29.56 16.13
CA ILE A 25 -2.01 -29.86 15.24
C ILE A 25 -2.28 -29.31 13.83
N ILE A 26 -3.47 -29.55 13.28
CA ILE A 26 -3.85 -29.07 11.95
C ILE A 26 -3.88 -27.53 11.93
N SER A 27 -4.42 -26.90 12.97
CA SER A 27 -4.45 -25.44 13.09
C SER A 27 -3.05 -24.83 13.18
N ILE A 28 -2.15 -25.41 13.99
CA ILE A 28 -0.76 -24.94 14.07
C ILE A 28 -0.04 -25.11 12.73
N ALA A 29 -0.20 -26.26 12.08
CA ALA A 29 0.41 -26.49 10.77
C ALA A 29 -0.07 -25.45 9.75
N GLY A 30 -1.37 -25.17 9.71
CA GLY A 30 -1.97 -24.14 8.86
C GLY A 30 -1.41 -22.74 9.14
N VAL A 31 -1.48 -22.27 10.39
CA VAL A 31 -1.01 -20.94 10.78
C VAL A 31 0.51 -20.80 10.55
N THR A 32 1.30 -21.83 10.83
CA THR A 32 2.75 -21.80 10.60
C THR A 32 3.06 -21.69 9.11
N THR A 33 2.36 -22.45 8.27
CA THR A 33 2.55 -22.41 6.82
C THR A 33 2.23 -21.02 6.26
N ILE A 34 1.06 -20.47 6.61
CA ILE A 34 0.68 -19.11 6.17
C ILE A 34 1.63 -18.05 6.74
N GLY A 35 2.10 -18.22 7.97
CA GLY A 35 3.10 -17.36 8.58
C GLY A 35 4.40 -17.33 7.77
N VAL A 36 4.93 -18.49 7.39
CA VAL A 36 6.12 -18.57 6.53
C VAL A 36 5.90 -17.84 5.21
N HIS A 37 4.79 -18.11 4.51
CA HIS A 37 4.47 -17.42 3.26
C HIS A 37 4.34 -15.90 3.44
N THR A 38 3.77 -15.44 4.56
CA THR A 38 3.64 -14.02 4.85
C THR A 38 5.00 -13.33 4.97
N TYR A 39 6.00 -13.99 5.55
CA TYR A 39 7.37 -13.44 5.64
C TYR A 39 8.14 -13.51 4.32
N THR A 40 8.00 -14.60 3.56
CA THR A 40 8.75 -14.79 2.31
C THR A 40 8.17 -14.04 1.12
N GLU A 41 6.87 -13.73 1.16
CA GLU A 41 6.13 -13.10 0.07
C GLU A 41 5.61 -11.70 0.42
N ALA A 42 6.09 -11.13 1.54
CA ALA A 42 5.81 -9.74 1.90
C ALA A 42 6.31 -8.79 0.80
N PRO A 43 5.61 -7.67 0.56
CA PRO A 43 6.15 -6.62 -0.30
C PRO A 43 7.50 -6.11 0.24
N PRO A 44 8.49 -5.89 -0.62
CA PRO A 44 9.78 -5.34 -0.19
C PRO A 44 9.61 -3.88 0.26
N ILE A 45 10.61 -3.38 1.00
CA ILE A 45 10.77 -1.95 1.31
C ILE A 45 11.98 -1.45 0.50
N PRO A 46 11.77 -0.99 -0.76
CA PRO A 46 12.84 -0.59 -1.65
C PRO A 46 13.27 0.87 -1.45
N SER A 47 14.36 1.27 -2.09
CA SER A 47 14.58 2.68 -2.44
C SER A 47 13.96 2.98 -3.81
N TYR A 48 13.32 4.13 -3.94
CA TYR A 48 12.76 4.62 -5.20
C TYR A 48 13.74 5.57 -5.88
N VAL A 49 14.08 5.26 -7.13
CA VAL A 49 15.04 6.02 -7.93
C VAL A 49 14.39 6.53 -9.22
N SER A 50 14.82 7.69 -9.71
CA SER A 50 14.39 8.21 -11.01
C SER A 50 14.95 7.38 -12.17
N SER A 51 14.49 7.67 -13.39
CA SER A 51 15.04 7.13 -14.65
C SER A 51 16.55 7.40 -14.82
N LYS A 52 17.10 8.37 -14.09
CA LYS A 52 18.53 8.74 -14.08
C LYS A 52 19.31 8.15 -12.90
N ASN A 53 18.72 7.22 -12.14
CA ASN A 53 19.27 6.63 -10.91
C ASN A 53 19.47 7.64 -9.76
N GLU A 54 18.74 8.75 -9.74
CA GLU A 54 18.74 9.67 -8.60
C GLU A 54 17.76 9.16 -7.54
N ILE A 55 18.17 9.14 -6.27
CA ILE A 55 17.30 8.69 -5.17
C ILE A 55 16.20 9.73 -4.94
N ILE A 56 14.95 9.30 -5.05
CA ILE A 56 13.76 10.13 -4.76
C ILE A 56 13.29 9.89 -3.33
N PHE A 57 13.15 8.61 -2.95
CA PHE A 57 12.92 8.18 -1.57
C PHE A 57 13.82 6.99 -1.26
N SER A 58 14.54 7.05 -0.15
CA SER A 58 15.32 5.91 0.34
C SER A 58 14.45 4.95 1.16
N LYS A 59 14.94 3.72 1.34
CA LYS A 59 14.38 2.76 2.31
C LYS A 59 14.29 3.39 3.71
N GLU A 60 15.31 4.16 4.10
CA GLU A 60 15.39 4.82 5.38
C GLU A 60 14.31 5.90 5.53
N ASP A 61 13.96 6.62 4.47
CA ASP A 61 12.86 7.60 4.49
C ASP A 61 11.51 6.92 4.74
N ILE A 62 11.27 5.75 4.13
CA ILE A 62 10.05 4.95 4.34
C ILE A 62 9.96 4.48 5.80
N LEU A 63 11.04 3.94 6.35
CA LEU A 63 11.09 3.48 7.74
C LEU A 63 10.93 4.63 8.74
N LYS A 64 11.53 5.80 8.46
CA LYS A 64 11.29 7.01 9.25
C LYS A 64 9.83 7.46 9.15
N GLY A 65 9.24 7.39 7.97
CA GLY A 65 7.82 7.69 7.75
C GLY A 65 6.90 6.77 8.55
N GLN A 66 7.20 5.47 8.58
CA GLN A 66 6.49 4.51 9.42
C GLN A 66 6.62 4.87 10.92
N ALA A 67 7.82 5.26 11.37
CA ALA A 67 8.02 5.71 12.74
C ALA A 67 7.24 6.99 13.06
N VAL A 68 7.17 7.95 12.14
CA VAL A 68 6.35 9.17 12.26
C VAL A 68 4.87 8.80 12.33
N PHE A 69 4.40 7.91 11.45
CA PHE A 69 3.02 7.41 11.44
C PHE A 69 2.61 6.84 12.81
N GLN A 70 3.50 6.06 13.43
CA GLN A 70 3.30 5.50 14.77
C GLN A 70 3.42 6.56 15.88
N LYS A 71 4.44 7.43 15.82
CA LYS A 71 4.67 8.54 16.77
C LYS A 71 3.43 9.41 16.94
N TYR A 72 2.74 9.68 15.83
CA TYR A 72 1.53 10.51 15.79
C TYR A 72 0.24 9.70 15.82
N ALA A 73 0.30 8.39 16.13
CA ALA A 73 -0.86 7.51 16.26
C ALA A 73 -1.87 7.66 15.11
N LEU A 74 -1.40 7.75 13.87
CA LEU A 74 -2.28 8.07 12.74
C LEU A 74 -3.27 6.94 12.42
N MET A 75 -3.02 5.71 12.86
CA MET A 75 -4.01 4.61 12.87
C MET A 75 -5.18 4.82 13.83
N GLU A 76 -5.08 5.71 14.82
CA GLU A 76 -6.20 6.09 15.71
C GLU A 76 -7.10 7.18 15.07
N TYR A 77 -6.66 7.72 13.93
CA TYR A 77 -7.41 8.69 13.15
C TYR A 77 -7.92 8.08 11.84
N GLY A 78 -7.01 7.62 10.98
CA GLY A 78 -7.30 6.95 9.71
C GLY A 78 -6.80 5.51 9.71
N SER A 79 -6.55 4.96 8.54
CA SER A 79 -6.08 3.58 8.37
C SER A 79 -4.89 3.47 7.41
N MET A 80 -4.17 2.34 7.48
CA MET A 80 -3.15 1.93 6.53
C MET A 80 -3.45 0.50 6.11
N PHE A 81 -3.49 0.22 4.81
CA PHE A 81 -3.92 -1.08 4.28
C PHE A 81 -5.31 -1.54 4.75
N GLY A 82 -6.19 -0.60 5.11
CA GLY A 82 -7.53 -0.88 5.64
C GLY A 82 -7.59 -1.07 7.15
N ASP A 83 -6.45 -1.22 7.82
CA ASP A 83 -6.39 -1.37 9.29
C ASP A 83 -6.21 -0.01 9.97
N GLY A 84 -7.13 0.33 10.86
CA GLY A 84 -7.10 1.55 11.66
C GLY A 84 -8.49 2.11 11.97
N ALA A 85 -8.53 3.40 12.28
CA ALA A 85 -9.74 4.14 12.56
C ALA A 85 -10.39 4.70 11.29
N ASN A 86 -11.67 5.02 11.38
CA ASN A 86 -12.49 5.46 10.25
C ASN A 86 -12.86 6.96 10.30
N ARG A 87 -12.12 7.76 11.09
CA ARG A 87 -12.34 9.21 11.16
C ARG A 87 -11.65 9.92 9.99
N GLY A 88 -10.42 9.51 9.69
CA GLY A 88 -9.59 9.97 8.60
C GLY A 88 -9.72 9.12 7.36
N PRO A 89 -8.89 9.39 6.34
CA PRO A 89 -8.80 8.53 5.17
C PRO A 89 -8.07 7.23 5.50
N ASP A 90 -8.15 6.26 4.59
CA ASP A 90 -7.06 5.31 4.45
C ASP A 90 -5.90 5.99 3.71
N PHE A 91 -4.75 6.10 4.35
CA PHE A 91 -3.61 6.84 3.80
C PHE A 91 -2.98 6.13 2.60
N THR A 92 -3.08 4.80 2.52
CA THR A 92 -2.61 4.05 1.35
C THR A 92 -3.52 4.29 0.15
N ALA A 93 -4.84 4.18 0.34
CA ALA A 93 -5.81 4.40 -0.72
C ALA A 93 -5.81 5.86 -1.19
N GLU A 94 -5.70 6.82 -0.26
CA GLU A 94 -5.57 8.24 -0.60
C GLU A 94 -4.31 8.51 -1.41
N ALA A 95 -3.16 7.98 -0.99
CA ALA A 95 -1.91 8.15 -1.72
C ALA A 95 -1.98 7.52 -3.12
N LEU A 96 -2.55 6.32 -3.26
CA LEU A 96 -2.74 5.66 -4.56
C LEU A 96 -3.60 6.50 -5.50
N HIS A 97 -4.71 7.02 -4.98
CA HIS A 97 -5.60 7.87 -5.74
C HIS A 97 -4.90 9.16 -6.19
N GLN A 98 -4.25 9.87 -5.26
CA GLN A 98 -3.53 11.11 -5.58
C GLN A 98 -2.39 10.87 -6.58
N VAL A 99 -1.62 9.78 -6.43
CA VAL A 99 -0.58 9.40 -7.39
C VAL A 99 -1.17 9.21 -8.79
N SER A 100 -2.27 8.48 -8.91
CA SER A 100 -2.99 8.32 -10.18
C SER A 100 -3.43 9.66 -10.76
N GLN A 101 -4.04 10.55 -9.95
CA GLN A 101 -4.47 11.87 -10.41
C GLN A 101 -3.29 12.74 -10.89
N TYR A 102 -2.18 12.75 -10.16
CA TYR A 102 -1.00 13.53 -10.52
C TYR A 102 -0.27 12.97 -11.75
N MET A 103 -0.22 11.66 -11.93
CA MET A 103 0.29 11.05 -13.16
C MET A 103 -0.60 11.40 -14.37
N ASN A 104 -1.92 11.37 -14.19
CA ASN A 104 -2.87 11.82 -15.21
C ASN A 104 -2.65 13.30 -15.57
N ALA A 105 -2.44 14.16 -14.56
CA ALA A 105 -2.14 15.58 -14.77
C ALA A 105 -0.82 15.79 -15.52
N TYR A 106 0.23 15.03 -15.17
CA TYR A 106 1.53 15.08 -15.84
C TYR A 106 1.41 14.86 -17.35
N TYR A 107 0.70 13.81 -17.77
CA TYR A 107 0.51 13.52 -19.20
C TYR A 107 -0.41 14.52 -19.88
N GLN A 108 -1.45 15.00 -19.19
CA GLN A 108 -2.35 16.03 -19.74
C GLN A 108 -1.63 17.36 -20.00
N LEU A 109 -0.67 17.76 -19.16
CA LEU A 109 0.15 18.97 -19.34
C LEU A 109 1.04 18.91 -20.60
N GLN A 110 1.32 17.72 -21.13
CA GLN A 110 2.13 17.54 -22.34
C GLN A 110 1.31 17.65 -23.62
N LEU A 111 -0.02 17.64 -23.52
CA LEU A 111 -0.90 17.78 -24.67
C LEU A 111 -0.87 19.23 -25.17
N LYS A 112 -0.62 19.40 -26.47
CA LYS A 112 -0.41 20.74 -27.05
C LYS A 112 -1.70 21.48 -27.45
N THR A 113 -2.82 20.85 -27.84
CA THR A 113 -4.14 21.53 -28.10
C THR A 113 -5.32 20.57 -28.38
N GLU A 114 -6.50 21.15 -28.66
CA GLU A 114 -7.91 20.85 -28.29
C GLU A 114 -8.72 19.76 -29.02
N ALA A 115 -8.19 18.97 -29.97
CA ALA A 115 -9.06 18.06 -30.73
C ALA A 115 -9.21 16.67 -30.07
N ASN A 116 -10.42 16.38 -29.60
CA ASN A 116 -10.90 15.14 -28.99
C ASN A 116 -10.34 14.80 -27.59
N ASN A 117 -10.49 15.77 -26.68
CA ASN A 117 -10.01 15.74 -25.31
C ASN A 117 -10.45 14.49 -24.52
N ASP A 118 -11.65 13.96 -24.75
CA ASP A 118 -12.17 12.83 -23.96
C ASP A 118 -11.48 11.49 -24.28
N LEU A 119 -11.32 11.15 -25.57
CA LEU A 119 -10.63 9.93 -25.96
C LEU A 119 -9.16 9.95 -25.52
N LEU A 120 -8.50 11.11 -25.65
CA LEU A 120 -7.13 11.29 -25.19
C LEU A 120 -7.01 11.15 -23.67
N LYS A 121 -7.92 11.76 -22.90
CA LYS A 121 -7.95 11.62 -21.44
C LYS A 121 -8.16 10.17 -21.00
N LYS A 122 -9.06 9.44 -21.68
CA LYS A 122 -9.27 8.01 -21.43
C LYS A 122 -8.02 7.20 -21.75
N GLY A 123 -7.37 7.48 -22.88
CA GLY A 123 -6.09 6.85 -23.24
C GLY A 123 -4.98 7.10 -22.20
N ILE A 124 -4.87 8.34 -21.70
CA ILE A 124 -3.94 8.70 -20.61
C ILE A 124 -4.29 7.93 -19.34
N THR A 125 -5.56 7.83 -18.99
CA THR A 125 -5.99 7.09 -17.80
C THR A 125 -5.59 5.62 -17.89
N GLU A 126 -5.82 4.96 -19.03
CA GLU A 126 -5.40 3.56 -19.22
C GLU A 126 -3.87 3.40 -19.22
N GLN A 127 -3.14 4.35 -19.80
CA GLN A 127 -1.67 4.38 -19.72
C GLN A 127 -1.19 4.47 -18.27
N VAL A 128 -1.77 5.36 -17.47
CA VAL A 128 -1.44 5.53 -16.05
C VAL A 128 -1.73 4.25 -15.26
N ARG A 129 -2.87 3.60 -15.49
CA ARG A 129 -3.18 2.30 -14.85
C ARG A 129 -2.13 1.25 -15.17
N ALA A 130 -1.81 1.07 -16.46
CA ALA A 130 -0.79 0.11 -16.87
C ALA A 130 0.57 0.44 -16.24
N GLU A 131 0.91 1.72 -16.13
CA GLU A 131 2.17 2.18 -15.56
C GLU A 131 2.28 1.97 -14.06
N ILE A 132 1.19 2.18 -13.31
CA ILE A 132 1.06 1.88 -11.87
C ILE A 132 1.20 0.39 -11.62
N LYS A 133 0.52 -0.44 -12.43
CA LYS A 133 0.57 -1.91 -12.31
C LYS A 133 1.95 -2.49 -12.64
N THR A 134 2.68 -1.86 -13.55
CA THR A 134 4.00 -2.36 -13.98
C THR A 134 5.02 -2.32 -12.84
N ASN A 135 5.41 -3.50 -12.36
CA ASN A 135 6.40 -3.62 -11.30
C ASN A 135 7.83 -3.46 -11.83
N ARG A 136 8.50 -2.36 -11.43
CA ARG A 136 9.89 -2.02 -11.79
C ARG A 136 10.88 -2.30 -10.65
N TYR A 137 10.53 -3.21 -9.74
CA TYR A 137 11.39 -3.64 -8.64
C TYR A 137 12.57 -4.49 -9.12
N ASN A 138 13.76 -4.15 -8.66
CA ASN A 138 14.98 -4.92 -8.82
C ASN A 138 15.43 -5.48 -7.48
N ASN A 139 15.39 -6.81 -7.36
CA ASN A 139 15.78 -7.53 -6.15
C ASN A 139 17.29 -7.41 -5.85
N THR A 140 18.14 -7.25 -6.88
CA THR A 140 19.61 -7.25 -6.73
C THR A 140 20.12 -6.11 -5.86
N ASN A 141 19.53 -4.92 -6.01
CA ASN A 141 19.92 -3.70 -5.29
C ASN A 141 18.77 -3.13 -4.45
N ASN A 142 17.65 -3.85 -4.36
CA ASN A 142 16.44 -3.45 -3.62
C ASN A 142 15.94 -2.04 -4.01
N THR A 143 15.81 -1.79 -5.31
CA THR A 143 15.29 -0.51 -5.83
C THR A 143 14.07 -0.68 -6.72
N VAL A 144 13.25 0.37 -6.79
CA VAL A 144 12.21 0.52 -7.81
C VAL A 144 12.57 1.72 -8.68
N THR A 145 12.68 1.50 -9.99
CA THR A 145 12.90 2.60 -10.93
C THR A 145 11.57 3.23 -11.28
N LEU A 146 11.42 4.51 -10.96
CA LEU A 146 10.23 5.31 -11.22
C LEU A 146 10.26 5.89 -12.64
N THR A 147 9.09 6.04 -13.22
CA THR A 147 8.91 6.86 -14.43
C THR A 147 8.96 8.35 -14.09
N ASP A 148 9.02 9.18 -15.13
CA ASP A 148 8.97 10.64 -14.95
C ASP A 148 7.59 11.09 -14.41
N ALA A 149 6.50 10.43 -14.81
CA ALA A 149 5.15 10.71 -14.30
C ALA A 149 5.01 10.33 -12.81
N GLN A 150 5.57 9.19 -12.39
CA GLN A 150 5.60 8.79 -10.98
C GLN A 150 6.48 9.74 -10.15
N THR A 151 7.63 10.15 -10.69
CA THR A 151 8.52 11.12 -10.03
C THR A 151 7.81 12.47 -9.85
N PHE A 152 7.09 12.94 -10.88
CA PHE A 152 6.24 14.13 -10.78
C PHE A 152 5.15 13.95 -9.70
N ALA A 153 4.46 12.82 -9.71
CA ALA A 153 3.39 12.53 -8.76
C ALA A 153 3.87 12.50 -7.30
N ILE A 154 5.07 11.97 -7.03
CA ILE A 154 5.66 12.01 -5.69
C ILE A 154 5.89 13.45 -5.22
N ASN A 155 6.41 14.32 -6.10
CA ASN A 155 6.66 15.71 -5.74
C ASN A 155 5.36 16.45 -5.39
N GLU A 156 4.28 16.19 -6.15
CA GLU A 156 2.96 16.73 -5.83
C GLU A 156 2.37 16.10 -4.56
N LEU A 157 2.59 14.80 -4.32
CA LEU A 157 2.14 14.11 -3.11
C LEU A 157 2.79 14.68 -1.84
N VAL A 158 4.08 15.04 -1.90
CA VAL A 158 4.77 15.71 -0.79
C VAL A 158 4.12 17.07 -0.51
N LYS A 159 3.77 17.84 -1.54
CA LYS A 159 3.05 19.12 -1.36
C LYS A 159 1.67 18.90 -0.75
N TYR A 160 0.94 17.91 -1.24
CA TYR A 160 -0.38 17.53 -0.75
C TYR A 160 -0.37 17.21 0.74
N TYR A 161 0.52 16.32 1.20
CA TYR A 161 0.57 15.97 2.62
C TYR A 161 1.13 17.09 3.49
N ASN A 162 2.07 17.90 3.00
CA ASN A 162 2.46 19.12 3.73
C ASN A 162 1.25 20.03 3.95
N GLN A 163 0.51 20.39 2.91
CA GLN A 163 -0.71 21.19 3.03
C GLN A 163 -1.73 20.54 3.97
N LYS A 164 -1.95 19.22 3.83
CA LYS A 164 -2.89 18.47 4.67
C LYS A 164 -2.58 18.58 6.16
N PHE A 165 -1.32 18.47 6.56
CA PHE A 165 -0.98 18.49 7.99
C PHE A 165 -0.77 19.91 8.54
N THR A 166 -0.39 20.88 7.71
CA THR A 166 -0.01 22.24 8.18
C THR A 166 -1.03 23.33 7.88
N ASP A 167 -1.82 23.23 6.81
CA ASP A 167 -2.76 24.27 6.38
C ASP A 167 -4.19 23.96 6.81
N ALA A 168 -4.69 24.68 7.81
CA ALA A 168 -6.06 24.54 8.31
C ALA A 168 -7.15 24.92 7.31
N SER A 169 -6.82 25.71 6.28
CA SER A 169 -7.77 26.15 5.24
C SER A 169 -7.90 25.14 4.10
N PHE A 170 -7.00 24.16 4.02
CA PHE A 170 -7.06 23.12 3.01
C PHE A 170 -8.33 22.26 3.21
N SER A 171 -9.07 21.99 2.12
CA SER A 171 -10.34 21.26 2.20
C SER A 171 -10.18 19.84 2.78
N GLY A 172 -9.02 19.22 2.54
CA GLY A 172 -8.63 17.92 3.07
C GLY A 172 -7.78 17.98 4.34
N ALA A 173 -7.72 19.13 5.04
CA ALA A 173 -6.85 19.32 6.20
C ALA A 173 -7.07 18.28 7.29
N PHE A 174 -5.96 17.82 7.88
CA PHE A 174 -5.96 17.00 9.07
C PHE A 174 -6.50 17.82 10.26
N LYS A 175 -7.22 17.14 11.17
CA LYS A 175 -7.78 17.76 12.37
C LYS A 175 -7.25 17.05 13.61
N PRO A 176 -6.65 17.77 14.58
CA PRO A 176 -6.48 19.23 14.64
C PRO A 176 -5.41 19.77 13.67
N ALA A 177 -5.51 21.04 13.29
CA ALA A 177 -4.50 21.69 12.45
C ALA A 177 -3.15 21.78 13.19
N GLY A 178 -2.04 21.65 12.46
CA GLY A 178 -0.70 21.71 13.04
C GLY A 178 -0.35 20.49 13.92
N TYR A 179 -1.03 19.36 13.71
CA TYR A 179 -0.75 18.12 14.44
C TYR A 179 0.65 17.57 14.14
N ILE A 180 1.09 17.73 12.88
CA ILE A 180 2.47 17.48 12.44
C ILE A 180 2.94 18.76 11.74
N THR A 181 4.05 19.35 12.19
CA THR A 181 4.57 20.62 11.68
C THR A 181 5.98 20.52 11.10
N ASN A 182 6.70 19.43 11.38
CA ASN A 182 8.04 19.23 10.86
C ASN A 182 7.97 18.71 9.40
N ASN A 183 8.43 19.53 8.46
CA ASN A 183 8.41 19.22 7.03
C ASN A 183 9.21 17.96 6.67
N ASP A 184 10.32 17.66 7.38
CA ASP A 184 11.11 16.46 7.14
C ASP A 184 10.38 15.19 7.61
N GLU A 185 9.63 15.30 8.72
CA GLU A 185 8.75 14.22 9.18
C GLU A 185 7.61 13.99 8.20
N ILE A 186 7.00 15.05 7.67
CA ILE A 186 5.92 14.95 6.67
C ILE A 186 6.44 14.36 5.35
N LYS A 187 7.65 14.75 4.92
CA LYS A 187 8.28 14.16 3.72
C LYS A 187 8.54 12.66 3.91
N SER A 188 9.07 12.26 5.07
CA SER A 188 9.30 10.84 5.40
C SER A 188 7.96 10.09 5.47
N LEU A 189 6.95 10.67 6.11
CA LEU A 189 5.61 10.11 6.19
C LEU A 189 4.99 9.93 4.80
N THR A 190 5.20 10.88 3.89
CA THR A 190 4.79 10.77 2.49
C THR A 190 5.50 9.62 1.79
N ALA A 191 6.79 9.37 2.07
CA ALA A 191 7.50 8.22 1.52
C ALA A 191 6.86 6.90 1.97
N PHE A 192 6.41 6.81 3.23
CA PHE A 192 5.69 5.65 3.76
C PHE A 192 4.32 5.46 3.10
N PHE A 193 3.55 6.54 2.93
CA PHE A 193 2.26 6.48 2.23
C PHE A 193 2.41 6.13 0.75
N PHE A 194 3.42 6.68 0.08
CA PHE A 194 3.76 6.33 -1.29
C PHE A 194 4.17 4.85 -1.40
N TRP A 195 4.99 4.34 -0.48
CA TRP A 195 5.30 2.91 -0.42
C TRP A 195 4.04 2.06 -0.30
N GLY A 196 3.12 2.41 0.59
CA GLY A 196 1.82 1.74 0.69
C GLY A 196 1.06 1.76 -0.64
N SER A 197 1.00 2.92 -1.30
CA SER A 197 0.34 3.05 -2.60
C SER A 197 0.97 2.16 -3.68
N TRP A 198 2.30 2.06 -3.70
CA TRP A 198 3.03 1.20 -4.63
C TRP A 198 2.75 -0.28 -4.35
N VAL A 199 2.73 -0.68 -3.07
CA VAL A 199 2.35 -2.05 -2.66
C VAL A 199 0.95 -2.39 -3.16
N CYS A 200 0.01 -1.45 -3.09
CA CYS A 200 -1.37 -1.66 -3.54
C CYS A 200 -1.58 -1.58 -5.04
N GLY A 201 -0.77 -0.80 -5.76
CA GLY A 201 -0.91 -0.61 -7.20
C GLY A 201 -0.09 -1.59 -8.05
N ALA A 202 1.15 -1.90 -7.65
CA ALA A 202 2.07 -2.68 -8.47
C ALA A 202 1.80 -4.18 -8.38
N GLU A 203 1.75 -4.85 -9.54
CA GLU A 203 1.57 -6.30 -9.63
C GLU A 203 2.73 -7.05 -8.96
N ARG A 204 2.42 -8.19 -8.34
CA ARG A 204 3.47 -9.10 -7.85
C ARG A 204 4.28 -9.63 -9.04
N PRO A 205 5.59 -9.90 -8.87
CA PRO A 205 6.39 -10.55 -9.89
C PRO A 205 5.73 -11.85 -10.39
N GLY A 206 5.44 -11.91 -11.69
CA GLY A 206 4.82 -13.07 -12.33
C GLY A 206 3.31 -13.23 -12.09
N GLN A 207 2.63 -12.23 -11.52
CA GLN A 207 1.18 -12.26 -11.27
C GLN A 207 0.46 -11.15 -12.07
N GLN A 208 -0.87 -11.13 -11.99
CA GLN A 208 -1.75 -10.13 -12.62
C GLN A 208 -2.59 -9.37 -11.57
N TYR A 209 -2.09 -9.35 -10.33
CA TYR A 209 -2.69 -8.67 -9.18
C TYR A 209 -1.60 -8.08 -8.30
N SER A 210 -1.95 -7.02 -7.56
CA SER A 210 -1.01 -6.30 -6.69
C SER A 210 -0.60 -7.09 -5.45
N TYR A 211 0.36 -6.58 -4.67
CA TYR A 211 0.79 -7.26 -3.43
C TYR A 211 -0.36 -7.46 -2.44
N THR A 212 -1.39 -6.63 -2.50
CA THR A 212 -2.61 -6.66 -1.68
C THR A 212 -3.82 -7.24 -2.42
N HIS A 213 -3.61 -8.02 -3.48
CA HIS A 213 -4.69 -8.66 -4.26
C HIS A 213 -5.71 -7.64 -4.81
N ASN A 214 -5.21 -6.55 -5.39
CA ASN A 214 -6.00 -5.45 -5.97
C ASN A 214 -6.90 -4.70 -4.98
N TRP A 215 -6.58 -4.78 -3.68
CA TRP A 215 -7.03 -3.78 -2.72
C TRP A 215 -6.11 -2.54 -2.81
N PRO A 216 -6.62 -1.30 -2.70
CA PRO A 216 -8.03 -0.93 -2.57
C PRO A 216 -8.73 -0.83 -3.94
N PHE A 217 -10.06 -0.75 -3.92
CA PHE A 217 -10.81 -0.43 -5.13
C PHE A 217 -10.55 1.03 -5.54
N ASP A 218 -9.83 1.24 -6.64
CA ASP A 218 -9.66 2.53 -7.28
C ASP A 218 -9.62 2.38 -8.82
N PRO A 219 -10.74 2.63 -9.51
CA PRO A 219 -10.81 2.54 -10.98
C PRO A 219 -9.82 3.45 -11.71
N SER A 220 -9.23 4.46 -11.07
CA SER A 220 -8.21 5.31 -11.70
C SER A 220 -6.83 4.67 -11.67
N ALA A 221 -6.57 3.76 -10.72
CA ALA A 221 -5.29 3.04 -10.56
C ALA A 221 -5.31 1.62 -11.15
N GLY A 222 -6.49 1.08 -11.49
CA GLY A 222 -6.70 -0.19 -12.19
C GLY A 222 -7.20 -1.29 -11.27
#